data_AF-A0A2V8LHI1-F1
#
_entry.id   AF-A0A2V8LHI1-F1
#
_cell.length_a   1.000
_cell.length_b   1.000
_cell.length_c   1.000
_cell.angle_alpha   90.00
_cell.angle_beta   90.00
_cell.angle_gamma   90.00
#
_symmetry.space_group_name_H-M   'P 1'
#
loop_
_entity.id
_entity.type
_entity.pdbx_description
1 polymer ?
#
loop_
_entity_poly.entity_id
_entity_poly.type
_entity_poly.pdbx_seq_one_letter_code
_entity_poly.pdbx_strand_id
1 'polypeptide(L)'
;MNRKLIRTTLADVKARREQHQQRERSNGNPHMGQQRPSQPQQPSSIQIRKRQPPPTETHAEIYYYKKQIDAHTPMVLVLEDGEEIEGTIEWYDRGALKINRRSAPNLLVLKRHIKYIYKVEERVPQMTRVEDTIPPVTET
;
A
#
# COMPACT_ATOMS: atom_id res chain seq x y z
N MET A 1 -2.15 -18.72 -6.42
CA MET A 1 -1.63 -18.46 -5.06
C MET A 1 -2.83 -18.23 -4.14
N ASN A 2 -3.27 -19.27 -3.45
CA ASN A 2 -4.63 -19.32 -2.88
C ASN A 2 -4.58 -19.05 -1.38
N ARG A 3 -5.13 -17.92 -0.94
CA ARG A 3 -5.22 -17.58 0.50
C ARG A 3 -6.60 -17.96 1.01
N LYS A 4 -6.68 -19.06 1.77
CA LYS A 4 -7.92 -19.52 2.41
C LYS A 4 -8.32 -18.54 3.52
N LEU A 5 -9.58 -18.09 3.52
CA LEU A 5 -10.17 -17.38 4.67
C LEU A 5 -10.38 -18.38 5.82
N ILE A 6 -9.88 -18.07 7.02
CA ILE A 6 -10.19 -18.84 8.22
C ILE A 6 -11.52 -18.34 8.77
N ARG A 7 -12.57 -19.17 8.64
CA ARG A 7 -13.84 -18.97 9.32
C ARG A 7 -13.81 -19.76 10.62
N THR A 8 -14.06 -19.11 11.74
CA THR A 8 -14.29 -19.78 13.03
C THR A 8 -15.45 -20.74 12.88
N THR A 9 -15.27 -21.98 13.33
CA THR A 9 -16.28 -23.01 13.18
C THR A 9 -17.35 -22.86 14.27
N LEU A 10 -18.57 -23.34 14.01
CA LEU A 10 -19.62 -23.41 15.03
C LEU A 10 -19.18 -24.20 16.28
N ALA A 11 -18.18 -25.09 16.15
CA ALA A 11 -17.60 -25.82 17.27
C ALA A 11 -16.85 -24.89 18.25
N ASP A 12 -16.09 -23.90 17.75
CA ASP A 12 -15.38 -22.92 18.58
C ASP A 12 -16.35 -22.04 19.38
N VAL A 13 -17.51 -21.72 18.77
CA VAL A 13 -18.56 -20.94 19.42
C VAL A 13 -19.29 -21.76 20.48
N LYS A 14 -19.52 -23.05 20.24
CA LYS A 14 -20.20 -23.96 21.17
C LYS A 14 -19.36 -24.24 22.43
N ALA A 15 -18.05 -24.45 22.28
CA ALA A 15 -17.13 -24.66 23.41
C ALA A 15 -17.13 -23.47 24.39
N ARG A 16 -17.28 -22.25 23.87
CA ARG A 16 -17.35 -21.03 24.69
C ARG A 16 -18.66 -20.90 25.48
N ARG A 17 -19.74 -21.47 24.97
CA ARG A 17 -21.06 -21.46 25.63
C ARG A 17 -21.14 -22.51 26.75
N GLU A 18 -20.55 -23.68 26.55
CA GLU A 18 -20.49 -24.75 27.57
C GLU A 18 -19.62 -24.36 28.79
N GLN A 19 -18.52 -23.62 28.58
CA GLN A 19 -17.69 -23.10 29.67
C GLN A 19 -18.44 -22.09 30.58
N HIS A 20 -19.41 -21.36 30.05
CA HIS A 20 -20.17 -20.39 30.84
C HIS A 20 -21.23 -21.07 31.71
N GLN A 21 -21.80 -22.19 31.23
CA GLN A 21 -22.86 -22.92 31.94
C GLN A 21 -22.33 -23.76 33.11
N GLN A 22 -21.06 -24.16 33.09
CA GLN A 22 -20.44 -24.93 34.18
C GLN A 22 -20.02 -24.05 35.37
N ARG A 23 -19.84 -22.74 35.17
CA ARG A 23 -19.46 -21.79 36.23
C ARG A 23 -20.61 -21.34 37.13
N GLU A 24 -21.86 -21.48 36.69
CA GLU A 24 -23.02 -21.09 37.52
C GLU A 24 -23.47 -22.20 38.49
N ARG A 25 -22.93 -23.42 38.39
CA ARG A 25 -23.31 -24.55 39.24
C ARG A 25 -22.52 -24.70 40.55
N SER A 26 -21.43 -23.95 40.75
CA SER A 26 -20.50 -24.19 41.87
C SER A 26 -20.57 -23.19 43.03
N ASN A 27 -21.61 -22.35 43.13
CA ASN A 27 -21.74 -21.39 44.22
C ASN A 27 -22.60 -21.93 45.39
N GLY A 28 -22.06 -22.91 46.12
CA GLY A 28 -22.59 -23.40 47.40
C GLY A 28 -21.53 -24.17 48.18
N ASN A 29 -21.12 -23.64 49.34
CA ASN A 29 -20.14 -24.23 50.29
C ASN A 29 -20.90 -24.59 51.59
N PRO A 30 -20.43 -25.41 52.58
CA PRO A 30 -19.03 -25.78 52.87
C PRO A 30 -18.74 -27.24 53.29
N HIS A 31 -17.47 -27.66 53.34
CA HIS A 31 -16.76 -28.22 54.52
C HIS A 31 -15.47 -29.04 54.19
N MET A 32 -14.39 -28.68 54.89
CA MET A 32 -13.24 -29.44 55.44
C MET A 32 -12.49 -30.52 54.61
N GLY A 33 -11.16 -30.34 54.46
CA GLY A 33 -10.24 -31.39 54.03
C GLY A 33 -8.88 -30.88 53.58
N GLN A 34 -7.87 -31.12 54.41
CA GLN A 34 -6.45 -30.82 54.22
C GLN A 34 -5.83 -31.67 53.09
N GLN A 35 -5.04 -31.07 52.20
CA GLN A 35 -3.76 -31.56 51.63
C GLN A 35 -3.37 -30.77 50.35
N ARG A 36 -2.17 -30.18 50.35
CA ARG A 36 -1.45 -29.79 49.12
C ARG A 36 -0.80 -31.06 48.55
N PRO A 37 -0.75 -31.25 47.21
CA PRO A 37 0.40 -30.76 46.47
C PRO A 37 0.12 -30.33 45.01
N SER A 38 1.16 -29.78 44.37
CA SER A 38 1.35 -29.51 42.94
C SER A 38 0.53 -28.40 42.28
N GLN A 39 1.16 -27.23 42.15
CA GLN A 39 0.78 -26.19 41.18
C GLN A 39 0.92 -26.76 39.76
N PRO A 40 -0.12 -26.71 38.92
CA PRO A 40 0.05 -26.81 37.48
C PRO A 40 0.80 -25.55 37.01
N GLN A 41 1.90 -25.72 36.29
CA GLN A 41 2.52 -24.66 35.51
C GLN A 41 1.45 -23.98 34.66
N GLN A 42 1.19 -22.71 34.96
CA GLN A 42 0.38 -21.84 34.10
C GLN A 42 1.04 -21.83 32.72
N PRO A 43 0.31 -22.16 31.62
CA PRO A 43 0.86 -21.97 30.29
C PRO A 43 1.13 -20.48 30.12
N SER A 44 2.39 -20.16 29.83
CA SER A 44 2.83 -18.82 29.44
C SER A 44 1.87 -18.27 28.41
N SER A 45 1.07 -17.28 28.82
CA SER A 45 0.17 -16.59 27.92
C SER A 45 0.99 -16.08 26.74
N ILE A 46 0.79 -16.68 25.57
CA ILE A 46 1.32 -16.18 24.31
C ILE A 46 0.80 -14.75 24.21
N GLN A 47 1.68 -13.79 24.47
CA GLN A 47 1.38 -12.38 24.28
C GLN A 47 1.19 -12.22 22.77
N ILE A 48 -0.07 -12.30 22.34
CA ILE A 48 -0.49 -11.94 20.99
C ILE A 48 -0.13 -10.47 20.87
N ARG A 49 1.07 -10.18 20.33
CA ARG A 49 1.49 -8.84 19.96
C ARG A 49 0.42 -8.33 19.01
N LYS A 50 -0.43 -7.43 19.51
CA LYS A 50 -1.40 -6.71 18.70
C LYS A 50 -0.61 -6.13 17.53
N ARG A 51 -0.87 -6.60 16.31
CA ARG A 51 -0.19 -6.10 15.12
C ARG A 51 -0.47 -4.61 15.06
N GLN A 52 0.56 -3.79 15.21
CA GLN A 52 0.39 -2.36 15.04
C GLN A 52 -0.07 -2.11 13.60
N PRO A 53 -1.02 -1.17 13.41
CA PRO A 53 -1.43 -0.79 12.07
C PRO A 53 -0.19 -0.36 11.27
N PRO A 54 -0.18 -0.60 9.94
CA PRO A 54 0.92 -0.16 9.10
C PRO A 54 1.18 1.34 9.32
N PRO A 55 2.45 1.76 9.42
CA PRO A 55 2.79 3.17 9.48
C PRO A 55 2.13 3.92 8.33
N THR A 56 1.60 5.11 8.61
CA THR A 56 1.01 5.99 7.61
C THR A 56 2.01 6.44 6.55
N GLU A 57 3.31 6.45 6.90
CA GLU A 57 4.40 6.77 5.99
C GLU A 57 5.23 5.53 5.71
N THR A 58 5.29 5.12 4.45
CA THR A 58 6.05 3.94 4.00
C THR A 58 7.41 4.30 3.40
N HIS A 59 7.74 5.59 3.32
CA HIS A 59 8.92 6.18 2.66
C HIS A 59 9.16 5.77 1.20
N ALA A 60 8.24 5.02 0.58
CA ALA A 60 8.39 4.49 -0.79
C ALA A 60 8.63 5.60 -1.83
N GLU A 61 7.94 6.74 -1.68
CA GLU A 61 8.09 7.91 -2.53
C GLU A 61 9.51 8.50 -2.46
N ILE A 62 10.07 8.62 -1.26
CA ILE A 62 11.43 9.13 -1.02
C ILE A 62 12.45 8.20 -1.70
N TYR A 63 12.29 6.88 -1.52
CA TYR A 63 13.16 5.90 -2.17
C TYR A 63 13.07 5.97 -3.69
N TYR A 64 11.86 6.15 -4.23
CA TYR A 64 11.66 6.27 -5.67
C TYR A 64 12.38 7.50 -6.24
N TYR A 65 12.19 8.68 -5.65
CA TYR A 65 12.85 9.91 -6.12
C TYR A 65 14.36 9.84 -5.97
N LYS A 66 14.86 9.38 -4.83
CA LYS A 66 16.31 9.21 -4.62
C LYS A 66 16.92 8.34 -5.72
N LYS A 67 16.28 7.21 -6.02
CA LYS A 67 16.73 6.31 -7.10
C LYS A 67 16.75 7.00 -8.47
N GLN A 68 15.73 7.81 -8.80
CA GLN A 68 15.68 8.51 -10.09
C GLN A 68 16.70 9.66 -10.18
N ILE A 69 16.93 10.38 -9.08
CA ILE A 69 17.93 11.46 -8.99
C ILE A 69 19.33 10.89 -9.15
N ASP A 70 19.67 9.85 -8.37
CA ASP A 70 21.00 9.22 -8.41
C ASP A 70 21.31 8.68 -9.83
N ALA A 71 20.32 8.07 -10.47
CA ALA A 71 20.42 7.56 -11.84
C ALA A 71 20.26 8.62 -12.94
N HIS A 72 19.99 9.89 -12.59
CA HIS A 72 19.69 10.96 -13.54
C HIS A 72 18.65 10.54 -14.59
N THR A 73 17.62 9.81 -14.16
CA THR A 73 16.64 9.20 -15.06
C THR A 73 15.78 10.27 -15.71
N PRO A 74 15.65 10.28 -17.05
CA PRO A 74 14.70 11.14 -17.74
C PRO A 74 13.27 10.75 -17.38
N MET A 75 12.52 11.70 -16.84
CA MET A 75 11.14 11.54 -16.35
C MET A 75 10.21 12.48 -17.11
N VAL A 76 8.94 12.09 -17.21
CA VAL A 76 7.84 12.94 -17.66
C VAL A 76 6.86 13.12 -16.52
N LEU A 77 6.58 14.37 -16.17
CA LEU A 77 5.56 14.75 -15.20
C LEU A 77 4.33 15.22 -15.96
N VAL A 78 3.21 14.55 -15.76
CA VAL A 78 1.91 14.97 -16.31
C VAL A 78 1.18 15.75 -15.23
N LEU A 79 0.85 17.00 -15.53
CA LEU A 79 0.12 17.88 -14.63
C LEU A 79 -1.39 17.61 -14.68
N GLU A 80 -2.12 18.17 -13.73
CA GLU A 80 -3.58 18.03 -13.65
C GLU A 80 -4.32 18.58 -14.88
N ASP A 81 -3.77 19.62 -15.51
CA ASP A 81 -4.28 20.23 -16.75
C ASP A 81 -3.90 19.46 -18.03
N GLY A 82 -3.06 18.44 -17.90
CA GLY A 82 -2.56 17.63 -19.02
C GLY A 82 -1.25 18.13 -19.63
N GLU A 83 -0.63 19.20 -19.11
CA GLU A 83 0.70 19.60 -19.54
C GLU A 83 1.74 18.52 -19.18
N GLU A 84 2.60 18.18 -20.15
CA GLU A 84 3.71 17.24 -19.95
C GLU A 84 5.04 17.98 -19.82
N ILE A 85 5.70 17.80 -18.68
CA ILE A 85 7.03 18.35 -18.42
C ILE A 85 8.06 17.21 -18.47
N GLU A 86 8.93 17.24 -19.46
CA GLU A 86 10.05 16.30 -19.59
C GLU A 86 11.33 16.89 -18.96
N GLY A 87 12.01 16.09 -18.13
CA GLY A 87 13.28 16.48 -17.51
C GLY A 87 13.83 15.46 -16.52
N THR A 88 14.93 15.79 -15.86
CA THR A 88 15.49 15.00 -14.76
C THR A 88 15.12 15.62 -13.42
N ILE A 89 14.82 14.80 -12.42
CA ILE A 89 14.61 15.27 -11.05
C ILE A 89 15.99 15.55 -10.45
N GLU A 90 16.22 16.77 -9.97
CA GLU A 90 17.46 17.13 -9.25
C GLU A 90 17.28 17.10 -7.74
N TRP A 91 16.09 17.46 -7.28
CA TRP A 91 15.78 17.60 -5.86
C TRP A 91 14.30 17.34 -5.58
N TYR A 92 14.01 16.83 -4.39
CA TYR A 92 12.66 16.60 -3.90
C TYR A 92 12.49 17.23 -2.52
N ASP A 93 11.27 17.67 -2.25
CA ASP A 93 10.81 18.08 -0.93
C ASP A 93 9.49 17.38 -0.61
N ARG A 94 8.92 17.64 0.56
CA ARG A 94 7.59 17.17 0.94
C ARG A 94 6.51 17.61 -0.05
N GLY A 95 6.58 18.85 -0.55
CA GLY A 95 5.52 19.45 -1.38
C GLY A 95 5.89 19.72 -2.84
N ALA A 96 7.15 19.57 -3.21
CA ALA A 96 7.64 20.03 -4.51
C ALA A 96 8.75 19.12 -5.07
N LEU A 97 8.97 19.22 -6.38
CA LEU A 97 10.05 18.59 -7.14
C LEU A 97 10.74 19.65 -7.99
N LYS A 98 12.08 19.68 -7.97
CA LYS A 98 12.88 20.52 -8.88
C LYS A 98 13.28 19.70 -10.09
N ILE A 99 12.87 20.17 -11.26
CA ILE A 99 13.08 19.51 -12.55
C ILE A 99 14.06 20.33 -13.38
N ASN A 100 15.11 19.69 -13.89
CA ASN A 100 16.02 20.25 -14.88
C ASN A 100 15.60 19.81 -16.27
N ARG A 101 15.36 20.80 -17.15
CA ARG A 101 14.91 20.58 -18.53
C ARG A 101 16.06 20.85 -19.48
N ARG A 102 16.26 19.98 -20.49
CA ARG A 102 17.40 20.09 -21.42
C ARG A 102 17.41 21.38 -22.25
N SER A 103 16.23 21.85 -22.67
CA SER A 103 16.08 22.98 -23.60
C SER A 103 15.33 24.17 -23.01
N ALA A 104 15.10 24.16 -21.69
CA ALA A 104 14.27 25.16 -21.02
C ALA A 104 14.74 25.41 -19.58
N PRO A 105 14.36 26.53 -18.95
CA PRO A 105 14.74 26.82 -17.57
C PRO A 105 14.26 25.75 -16.57
N ASN A 106 14.98 25.60 -15.48
CA ASN A 106 14.60 24.71 -14.37
C ASN A 106 13.25 25.12 -13.79
N LEU A 107 12.43 24.13 -13.45
CA LEU A 107 11.11 24.34 -12.85
C LEU A 107 11.06 23.75 -11.45
N LEU A 108 10.32 24.43 -10.57
CA LEU A 108 9.88 23.88 -9.31
C LEU A 108 8.39 23.54 -9.42
N VAL A 109 8.08 22.25 -9.50
CA VAL A 109 6.72 21.76 -9.68
C VAL A 109 6.15 21.34 -8.32
N LEU A 110 4.97 21.85 -7.96
CA LEU A 110 4.30 21.43 -6.74
C LEU A 110 3.62 20.08 -6.94
N LYS A 111 3.86 19.14 -6.03
CA LYS A 111 3.35 17.76 -6.12
C LYS A 111 1.83 17.68 -6.21
N ARG A 112 1.13 18.64 -5.59
CA ARG A 112 -0.33 18.72 -5.64
C ARG A 112 -0.91 18.90 -7.05
N HIS A 113 -0.11 19.41 -8.00
CA HIS A 113 -0.52 19.62 -9.38
C HIS A 113 -0.01 18.53 -10.32
N ILE A 114 0.68 17.51 -9.79
CA ILE A 114 1.16 16.39 -10.58
C ILE A 114 0.10 15.29 -10.54
N LYS A 115 -0.40 14.93 -11.71
CA LYS A 115 -1.35 13.83 -11.86
C LYS A 115 -0.65 12.48 -11.78
N TYR A 116 0.42 12.30 -12.55
CA TYR A 116 1.30 11.13 -12.49
C TYR A 116 2.67 11.44 -13.08
N ILE A 117 3.64 10.58 -12.78
CA ILE A 117 5.00 10.66 -13.31
C ILE A 117 5.36 9.30 -13.87
N TYR A 118 6.01 9.29 -15.03
CA TYR A 118 6.52 8.08 -15.66
C TYR A 118 7.92 8.32 -16.21
N LYS A 119 8.66 7.24 -16.45
CA LYS A 119 9.98 7.37 -17.08
C LYS A 119 9.80 7.62 -18.57
N VAL A 120 10.67 8.42 -19.18
CA VAL A 120 10.60 8.70 -20.63
C VAL A 120 10.63 7.41 -21.46
N GLU A 121 11.35 6.38 -21.00
CA GLU A 121 11.42 5.06 -21.67
C GLU A 121 10.06 4.33 -21.75
N GLU A 122 9.12 4.65 -20.85
CA GLU A 122 7.79 4.04 -20.78
C GLU A 122 6.76 4.81 -21.63
N ARG A 123 7.18 5.88 -22.32
CA ARG A 123 6.28 6.64 -23.20
C ARG A 123 5.82 5.73 -24.34
N VAL A 124 4.56 5.30 -24.29
CA VAL A 124 3.97 4.52 -25.37
C VAL A 124 3.99 5.39 -26.63
N PRO A 125 4.66 4.98 -27.71
CA PRO A 125 4.58 5.70 -28.97
C PRO A 125 3.12 5.67 -29.38
N GLN A 126 2.48 6.85 -29.41
CA GLN A 126 1.17 6.96 -30.03
C GLN A 126 1.36 6.55 -31.48
N MET A 127 0.95 5.32 -31.84
CA MET A 127 0.74 4.95 -33.22
C MET A 127 -0.29 5.94 -33.75
N THR A 128 0.20 6.92 -34.51
CA THR A 128 -0.63 7.83 -35.28
C THR A 128 -1.54 6.96 -36.13
N ARG A 129 -2.83 6.91 -35.76
CA ARG A 129 -3.87 6.32 -36.59
C ARG A 129 -3.96 7.20 -37.84
N VAL A 130 -3.19 6.85 -38.85
CA VAL A 130 -3.35 7.33 -40.22
C VAL A 130 -4.62 6.70 -40.79
N GLU A 131 -5.79 7.21 -40.40
CA GLU A 131 -7.03 6.97 -41.13
C GLU A 131 -7.45 8.27 -41.83
N ASP A 132 -7.90 8.09 -43.07
CA ASP A 132 -8.53 9.05 -43.97
C ASP A 132 -7.63 10.02 -44.75
N THR A 133 -6.94 9.47 -45.76
CA THR A 133 -6.75 10.21 -47.02
C THR A 133 -7.02 9.28 -48.21
N ILE A 134 -8.31 9.08 -48.50
CA ILE A 134 -8.75 8.50 -49.78
C ILE A 134 -8.77 9.65 -50.79
N PRO A 135 -7.96 9.66 -51.87
CA PRO A 135 -8.10 10.67 -52.91
C PRO A 135 -9.41 10.42 -53.69
N PRO A 136 -10.14 11.47 -54.09
CA PRO A 136 -11.33 11.30 -54.92
C PRO A 136 -10.91 10.74 -56.28
N VAL A 137 -11.43 9.56 -56.62
CA VAL A 137 -11.29 8.99 -57.95
C VAL A 137 -12.22 9.77 -58.87
N THR A 138 -11.64 10.55 -59.78
CA THR A 138 -12.37 11.20 -60.87
C THR A 138 -12.82 10.12 -61.87
N GLU A 139 -14.12 9.85 -61.92
CA GLU A 139 -14.74 9.09 -63.02
C GLU A 139 -14.58 9.88 -64.34
N THR A 140 -14.22 9.18 -65.42
CA THR A 140 -14.17 9.67 -66.81
C THR A 140 -15.17 8.87 -67.62
#